data_AF-A0A0M0JWX2-F1
#
_entry.id   AF-A0A0M0JWX2-F1
#
_cell.length_a   1.000
_cell.length_b   1.000
_cell.length_c   1.000
_cell.angle_alpha   90.00
_cell.angle_beta   90.00
_cell.angle_gamma   90.00
#
_symmetry.space_group_name_H-M   'P 1'
#
loop_
_entity.id
_entity.type
_entity.pdbx_description
1 polymer ?
#
loop_
_entity_poly.entity_id
_entity_poly.type
_entity_poly.pdbx_seq_one_letter_code
_entity_poly.pdbx_strand_id
1 'polypeptide(L)'
;MDAYEPAATHEDGSCPPIILGCAHSTAENYRSLVTIDDGTCQYTGCLDSRALNFNPSATSNAPCTYPVPGCMNSEADSYHPGANVHVASQCTYLGCTDGQALNFEPNATTNDGSCTAVFAGCTNPSASNYANVGYNRDCGCCRLPGCADSASPNYNANAAFHVASMCAAGRRQLHASGNASCLDPGSLNYDSLGATHMNAVCSFPIFGCTESTNLYYVAGANTHNQSMCAPPTIYGCLAPTALNYQMNATIQREGDCVYAFPGCMDPTAYNYGSEANVPNGLCTYPVLGCTIPIAANYNASATASDGSCTFHVAEALTLILSWFRTSDWYLR
;
A
#
# COMPACT_ATOMS: atom_id res chain seq x y z
N MET A 1 5.13 42.06 37.49
CA MET A 1 5.58 43.45 37.25
C MET A 1 5.09 44.24 38.44
N ASP A 2 6.00 44.45 39.38
CA ASP A 2 5.72 45.10 40.65
C ASP A 2 5.21 46.53 40.43
N ALA A 3 4.08 46.85 41.05
CA ALA A 3 3.61 48.23 41.17
C ALA A 3 4.43 48.97 42.25
N TYR A 4 5.75 48.99 42.10
CA TYR A 4 6.64 49.72 43.00
C TYR A 4 6.86 51.13 42.49
N GLU A 5 6.21 52.11 43.13
CA GLU A 5 6.49 53.53 42.92
C GLU A 5 7.47 54.06 43.99
N PRO A 6 8.74 54.34 43.64
CA PRO A 6 9.76 54.78 44.61
C PRO A 6 9.52 56.18 45.19
N ALA A 7 8.51 56.91 44.70
CA ALA A 7 8.11 58.23 45.18
C ALA A 7 6.91 58.20 46.14
N ALA A 8 6.30 57.02 46.37
CA ALA A 8 5.19 56.88 47.30
C ALA A 8 5.70 57.07 48.75
N THR A 9 5.12 58.03 49.47
CA THR A 9 5.47 58.31 50.89
C THR A 9 4.36 57.92 51.86
N HIS A 10 3.17 57.58 51.37
CA HIS A 10 1.99 57.20 52.14
C HIS A 10 1.18 56.14 51.38
N GLU A 11 0.66 55.12 52.08
CA GLU A 11 -0.20 54.06 51.55
C GLU A 11 -1.66 54.56 51.44
N ASP A 12 -2.14 54.82 50.22
CA ASP A 12 -3.49 55.32 49.93
C ASP A 12 -4.45 54.24 49.41
N GLY A 13 -3.98 52.99 49.32
CA GLY A 13 -4.75 51.88 48.75
C GLY A 13 -4.85 51.88 47.22
N SER A 14 -4.08 52.72 46.52
CA SER A 14 -4.03 52.78 45.06
C SER A 14 -3.36 51.55 44.41
N CYS A 15 -2.69 50.70 45.20
CA CYS A 15 -2.18 49.43 44.72
C CYS A 15 -3.34 48.47 44.41
N PRO A 16 -3.41 47.89 43.18
CA PRO A 16 -4.36 46.82 42.90
C PRO A 16 -4.21 45.71 43.94
N PRO A 17 -5.31 45.10 44.43
CA PRO A 17 -5.21 44.04 45.42
C PRO A 17 -4.31 42.91 44.91
N ILE A 18 -3.35 42.49 45.73
CA ILE A 18 -2.56 41.30 45.45
C ILE A 18 -3.48 40.09 45.64
N ILE A 19 -3.84 39.47 44.53
CA ILE A 19 -4.66 38.26 44.48
C ILE A 19 -3.72 37.15 44.03
N LEU A 20 -3.27 36.35 44.99
CA LEU A 20 -2.47 35.15 44.75
C LEU A 20 -3.37 34.04 44.18
N GLY A 21 -2.82 33.26 43.26
CA GLY A 21 -3.44 32.08 42.71
C GLY A 21 -2.86 31.75 41.34
N CYS A 22 -3.55 30.89 40.57
CA CYS A 22 -3.07 30.53 39.25
C CYS A 22 -3.42 31.58 38.18
N ALA A 23 -2.40 32.14 37.53
CA ALA A 23 -2.55 33.08 36.41
C ALA A 23 -2.62 32.40 35.03
N HIS A 24 -2.44 31.07 34.97
CA HIS A 24 -2.39 30.32 33.70
C HIS A 24 -3.78 29.90 33.25
N SER A 25 -4.24 30.38 32.10
CA SER A 25 -5.58 30.11 31.55
C SER A 25 -5.87 28.64 31.22
N THR A 26 -4.84 27.79 31.18
CA THR A 26 -4.95 26.35 30.92
C THR A 26 -5.06 25.50 32.19
N ALA A 27 -4.96 26.11 33.38
CA ALA A 27 -5.11 25.42 34.66
C ALA A 27 -6.57 25.39 35.12
N GLU A 28 -6.97 24.35 35.86
CA GLU A 28 -8.34 24.18 36.37
C GLU A 28 -8.72 25.21 37.44
N ASN A 29 -7.75 25.66 38.21
CA ASN A 29 -7.92 26.70 39.22
C ASN A 29 -7.51 28.10 38.72
N TYR A 30 -7.48 28.32 37.40
CA TYR A 30 -7.26 29.63 36.80
C TYR A 30 -8.27 30.66 37.30
N ARG A 31 -7.79 31.85 37.64
CA ARG A 31 -8.64 33.00 37.95
C ARG A 31 -8.14 34.23 37.22
N SER A 32 -8.99 34.84 36.41
CA SER A 32 -8.64 36.04 35.62
C SER A 32 -8.35 37.29 36.46
N LEU A 33 -8.69 37.27 37.76
CA LEU A 33 -8.42 38.35 38.70
C LEU A 33 -7.09 38.19 39.45
N VAL A 34 -6.37 37.08 39.25
CA VAL A 34 -5.05 36.85 39.86
C VAL A 34 -4.05 37.87 39.32
N THR A 35 -3.36 38.55 40.22
CA THR A 35 -2.36 39.57 39.89
C THR A 35 -0.93 39.05 40.06
N ILE A 36 -0.73 37.96 40.81
CA ILE A 36 0.55 37.27 40.98
C ILE A 36 0.32 35.77 40.95
N ASP A 37 1.02 35.07 40.05
CA ASP A 37 1.06 33.61 40.03
C ASP A 37 1.86 33.09 41.22
N ASP A 38 1.21 32.33 42.09
CA ASP A 38 1.82 31.75 43.29
C ASP A 38 2.28 30.30 43.08
N GLY A 39 2.21 29.78 41.85
CA GLY A 39 2.61 28.42 41.50
C GLY A 39 1.62 27.34 41.95
N THR A 40 0.43 27.72 42.44
CA THR A 40 -0.60 26.76 42.86
C THR A 40 -1.43 26.19 41.70
N CYS A 41 -1.04 26.45 40.45
CA CYS A 41 -1.75 26.00 39.25
C CYS A 41 -1.99 24.49 39.25
N GLN A 42 -3.26 24.12 39.08
CA GLN A 42 -3.69 22.73 38.98
C GLN A 42 -3.90 22.35 37.53
N TYR A 43 -3.18 21.33 37.08
CA TYR A 43 -3.35 20.77 35.75
C TYR A 43 -3.85 19.33 35.86
N THR A 44 -4.84 18.99 35.06
CA THR A 44 -5.26 17.60 34.87
C THR A 44 -4.49 16.95 33.75
N GLY A 45 -4.31 15.65 33.90
CA GLY A 45 -3.74 14.78 32.88
C GLY A 45 -3.23 13.49 33.50
N CYS A 46 -2.87 12.57 32.63
CA CYS A 46 -2.20 11.35 33.01
C CYS A 46 -0.69 11.63 33.16
N LEU A 47 -0.06 11.03 34.16
CA LEU A 47 1.39 11.12 34.35
C LEU A 47 2.17 10.07 33.53
N ASP A 48 1.49 9.14 32.88
CA ASP A 48 2.11 8.17 31.96
C ASP A 48 2.32 8.79 30.57
N SER A 49 3.58 8.91 30.16
CA SER A 49 4.02 9.42 28.84
C SER A 49 3.44 8.68 27.63
N ARG A 50 2.86 7.49 27.81
CA ARG A 50 2.26 6.67 26.75
C ARG A 50 0.77 6.96 26.53
N ALA A 51 0.14 7.77 27.38
CA ALA A 51 -1.26 8.14 27.25
C ALA A 51 -1.44 9.34 26.30
N LEU A 52 -2.57 9.39 25.61
CA LEU A 52 -2.95 10.53 24.75
C LEU A 52 -3.18 11.81 25.55
N ASN A 53 -3.65 11.68 26.79
CA ASN A 53 -3.83 12.78 27.73
C ASN A 53 -2.64 12.93 28.70
N PHE A 54 -1.44 12.53 28.28
CA PHE A 54 -0.22 12.75 29.05
C PHE A 54 0.01 14.24 29.28
N ASN A 55 0.24 14.61 30.54
CA ASN A 55 0.64 15.95 30.92
C ASN A 55 1.75 15.87 31.98
N PRO A 56 3.00 16.21 31.65
CA PRO A 56 4.12 16.15 32.59
C PRO A 56 3.97 17.15 33.76
N SER A 57 3.10 18.15 33.61
CA SER A 57 2.82 19.16 34.64
C SER A 57 1.53 18.86 35.42
N ALA A 58 0.91 17.68 35.24
CA ALA A 58 -0.32 17.33 35.94
C ALA A 58 -0.12 17.29 37.46
N THR A 59 -0.94 18.04 38.18
CA THR A 59 -1.01 18.03 39.65
C THR A 59 -2.22 17.24 40.15
N SER A 60 -3.14 16.88 39.25
CA SER A 60 -4.33 16.06 39.49
C SER A 60 -4.34 14.90 38.51
N ASN A 61 -4.35 13.66 39.04
CA ASN A 61 -4.25 12.45 38.23
C ASN A 61 -5.58 12.13 37.55
N ALA A 62 -5.67 12.40 36.26
CA ALA A 62 -6.81 11.99 35.44
C ALA A 62 -6.66 10.51 35.01
N PRO A 63 -7.76 9.78 34.75
CA PRO A 63 -7.69 8.47 34.11
C PRO A 63 -6.90 8.55 32.80
N CYS A 64 -5.98 7.60 32.57
CA CYS A 64 -5.16 7.58 31.37
C CYS A 64 -5.95 7.06 30.17
N THR A 65 -5.97 7.83 29.10
CA THR A 65 -6.52 7.43 27.79
C THR A 65 -5.38 6.90 26.94
N TYR A 66 -5.26 5.59 26.82
CA TYR A 66 -4.23 4.98 25.98
C TYR A 66 -4.63 4.98 24.50
N PRO A 67 -3.65 5.10 23.59
CA PRO A 67 -3.90 4.96 22.16
C PRO A 67 -4.38 3.54 21.86
N VAL A 68 -5.53 3.44 21.22
CA VAL A 68 -6.11 2.26 20.60
C VAL A 68 -6.05 2.50 19.09
N PRO A 69 -5.01 2.01 18.41
CA PRO A 69 -4.86 2.18 16.98
C PRO A 69 -5.91 1.37 16.23
N GLY A 70 -6.47 1.92 15.17
CA GLY A 70 -7.43 1.21 14.32
C GLY A 70 -7.95 2.06 13.17
N CYS A 71 -8.71 1.44 12.27
CA CYS A 71 -9.40 2.19 11.23
C CYS A 71 -10.60 2.93 11.84
N MET A 72 -10.57 4.26 11.81
CA MET A 72 -11.70 5.09 12.28
C MET A 72 -12.66 5.50 11.15
N ASN A 73 -12.44 5.05 9.91
CA ASN A 73 -13.36 5.32 8.81
C ASN A 73 -14.53 4.33 8.86
N SER A 74 -15.75 4.83 9.07
CA SER A 74 -16.98 4.03 9.14
C SER A 74 -17.38 3.37 7.82
N GLU A 75 -16.81 3.80 6.69
CA GLU A 75 -17.02 3.21 5.37
C GLU A 75 -16.08 2.02 5.11
N ALA A 76 -15.07 1.79 5.95
CA ALA A 76 -14.18 0.64 5.82
C ALA A 76 -14.80 -0.61 6.44
N ASP A 77 -14.61 -1.77 5.81
CA ASP A 77 -15.03 -3.05 6.37
C ASP A 77 -14.27 -3.41 7.65
N SER A 78 -13.06 -2.87 7.83
CA SER A 78 -12.27 -3.01 9.05
C SER A 78 -12.47 -1.85 10.06
N TYR A 79 -13.57 -1.08 9.94
CA TYR A 79 -13.90 -0.03 10.89
C TYR A 79 -13.87 -0.53 12.34
N HIS A 80 -13.06 0.14 13.16
CA HIS A 80 -12.87 -0.17 14.56
C HIS A 80 -13.47 0.96 15.43
N PRO A 81 -14.73 0.83 15.91
CA PRO A 81 -15.42 1.89 16.63
C PRO A 81 -14.77 2.27 17.98
N GLY A 82 -13.93 1.39 18.55
CA GLY A 82 -13.18 1.66 19.76
C GLY A 82 -11.81 2.32 19.54
N ALA A 83 -11.45 2.63 18.29
CA ALA A 83 -10.16 3.24 18.00
C ALA A 83 -10.19 4.74 18.32
N ASN A 84 -9.12 5.25 18.94
CA ASN A 84 -8.93 6.68 19.22
C ASN A 84 -7.68 7.23 18.53
N VAL A 85 -6.98 6.40 17.74
CA VAL A 85 -5.89 6.79 16.84
C VAL A 85 -6.13 6.14 15.49
N HIS A 86 -6.34 6.96 14.45
CA HIS A 86 -6.58 6.47 13.10
C HIS A 86 -5.30 5.92 12.47
N VAL A 87 -5.33 4.67 12.02
CA VAL A 87 -4.24 4.04 11.27
C VAL A 87 -4.75 3.66 9.88
N ALA A 88 -4.41 4.48 8.88
CA ALA A 88 -4.91 4.32 7.51
C ALA A 88 -4.56 2.94 6.89
N SER A 89 -3.38 2.39 7.21
CA SER A 89 -2.95 1.07 6.71
C SER A 89 -3.75 -0.09 7.29
N GLN A 90 -4.56 0.14 8.34
CA GLN A 90 -5.47 -0.86 8.91
C GLN A 90 -6.89 -0.73 8.36
N CYS A 91 -7.16 0.24 7.47
CA CYS A 91 -8.43 0.36 6.76
C CYS A 91 -8.46 -0.58 5.56
N THR A 92 -9.37 -1.55 5.61
CA THR A 92 -9.63 -2.54 4.57
C THR A 92 -10.97 -2.22 3.95
N TYR A 93 -10.99 -2.16 2.62
CA TYR A 93 -12.19 -2.00 1.82
C TYR A 93 -12.30 -3.23 0.93
N LEU A 94 -13.32 -4.03 1.19
CA LEU A 94 -13.67 -5.21 0.42
C LEU A 94 -14.34 -4.77 -0.87
N GLY A 95 -14.00 -5.45 -1.97
CA GLY A 95 -14.62 -5.22 -3.25
C GLY A 95 -13.76 -5.76 -4.39
N CYS A 96 -14.20 -5.55 -5.62
CA CYS A 96 -13.44 -6.03 -6.75
C CYS A 96 -12.20 -5.15 -7.04
N THR A 97 -11.01 -5.72 -6.84
CA THR A 97 -9.72 -5.04 -7.10
C THR A 97 -9.19 -5.26 -8.53
N ASP A 98 -9.87 -6.07 -9.35
CA ASP A 98 -9.48 -6.31 -10.74
C ASP A 98 -9.93 -5.15 -11.64
N GLY A 99 -8.98 -4.32 -12.08
CA GLY A 99 -9.23 -3.18 -12.98
C GLY A 99 -9.83 -3.54 -14.33
N GLN A 100 -9.85 -4.82 -14.71
CA GLN A 100 -10.51 -5.30 -15.93
C GLN A 100 -11.96 -5.72 -15.68
N ALA A 101 -12.36 -6.03 -14.44
CA ALA A 101 -13.71 -6.47 -14.12
C ALA A 101 -14.77 -5.38 -14.40
N LEU A 102 -16.02 -5.80 -14.61
CA LEU A 102 -17.11 -4.86 -14.86
C LEU A 102 -17.55 -4.07 -13.63
N ASN A 103 -17.38 -4.64 -12.45
CA ASN A 103 -17.68 -4.02 -11.16
C ASN A 103 -16.40 -3.65 -10.41
N PHE A 104 -15.33 -3.25 -11.12
CA PHE A 104 -14.11 -2.76 -10.48
C PHE A 104 -14.42 -1.61 -9.51
N GLU A 105 -13.90 -1.73 -8.29
CA GLU A 105 -14.06 -0.75 -7.22
C GLU A 105 -12.71 -0.07 -6.94
N PRO A 106 -12.54 1.20 -7.33
CA PRO A 106 -11.23 1.87 -7.21
C PRO A 106 -10.78 2.09 -5.75
N ASN A 107 -11.71 2.00 -4.80
CA ASN A 107 -11.42 2.15 -3.37
C ASN A 107 -11.17 0.80 -2.67
N ALA A 108 -11.43 -0.34 -3.34
CA ALA A 108 -11.19 -1.64 -2.75
C ALA A 108 -9.69 -1.88 -2.54
N THR A 109 -9.31 -2.21 -1.31
CA THR A 109 -7.94 -2.56 -0.94
C THR A 109 -7.75 -4.07 -0.79
N THR A 110 -8.84 -4.85 -0.82
CA THR A 110 -8.80 -6.31 -0.70
C THR A 110 -9.87 -6.93 -1.59
N ASN A 111 -9.48 -7.91 -2.41
CA ASN A 111 -10.42 -8.65 -3.25
C ASN A 111 -11.28 -9.56 -2.39
N ASP A 112 -12.59 -9.36 -2.43
CA ASP A 112 -13.58 -10.17 -1.71
C ASP A 112 -14.22 -11.28 -2.58
N GLY A 113 -13.76 -11.41 -3.84
CA GLY A 113 -14.30 -12.38 -4.80
C GLY A 113 -15.57 -11.92 -5.52
N SER A 114 -16.01 -10.67 -5.31
CA SER A 114 -17.18 -10.10 -5.99
C SER A 114 -16.95 -9.79 -7.48
N CYS A 115 -15.72 -9.91 -7.98
CA CYS A 115 -15.39 -9.55 -9.36
C CYS A 115 -16.25 -10.30 -10.39
N THR A 116 -16.95 -9.52 -11.22
CA THR A 116 -17.74 -10.00 -12.34
C THR A 116 -16.79 -10.31 -13.50
N ALA A 117 -16.76 -11.58 -13.89
CA ALA A 117 -15.95 -12.06 -15.00
C ALA A 117 -16.28 -11.30 -16.30
N VAL A 118 -15.26 -10.94 -17.06
CA VAL A 118 -15.41 -10.32 -18.38
C VAL A 118 -15.51 -11.40 -19.44
N PHE A 119 -16.65 -11.46 -20.10
CA PHE A 119 -16.85 -12.22 -21.32
C PHE A 119 -16.84 -11.24 -22.49
N ALA A 120 -15.65 -11.01 -23.04
CA ALA A 120 -15.48 -10.11 -24.17
C ALA A 120 -15.98 -10.76 -25.46
N GLY A 121 -16.84 -10.07 -26.19
CA GLY A 121 -17.41 -10.54 -27.45
C GLY A 121 -18.21 -9.43 -28.12
N CYS A 122 -18.84 -9.72 -29.27
CA CYS A 122 -19.70 -8.73 -29.89
C CYS A 122 -21.02 -8.62 -29.14
N THR A 123 -21.36 -7.41 -28.67
CA THR A 123 -22.61 -7.11 -27.95
C THR A 123 -23.65 -6.40 -28.83
N ASN A 124 -23.31 -6.05 -30.08
CA ASN A 124 -24.22 -5.39 -31.01
C ASN A 124 -25.12 -6.40 -31.76
N PRO A 125 -26.44 -6.40 -31.55
CA PRO A 125 -27.37 -7.34 -32.20
C PRO A 125 -27.42 -7.30 -33.73
N SER A 126 -26.89 -6.25 -34.35
CA SER A 126 -26.85 -6.07 -35.81
C SER A 126 -25.63 -6.71 -36.48
N ALA A 127 -24.63 -7.12 -35.70
CA ALA A 127 -23.44 -7.79 -36.22
C ALA A 127 -23.71 -9.26 -36.54
N SER A 128 -22.99 -9.79 -37.52
CA SER A 128 -23.10 -11.21 -37.88
C SER A 128 -22.64 -12.11 -36.73
N ASN A 129 -21.57 -11.73 -36.03
CA ASN A 129 -21.00 -12.48 -34.90
C ASN A 129 -21.60 -12.10 -33.53
N TYR A 130 -22.77 -11.48 -33.50
CA TYR A 130 -23.52 -11.31 -32.26
C TYR A 130 -23.99 -12.68 -31.77
N ALA A 131 -23.54 -13.08 -30.60
CA ALA A 131 -23.97 -14.32 -29.96
C ALA A 131 -24.65 -14.01 -28.63
N ASN A 132 -25.82 -14.60 -28.39
CA ASN A 132 -26.54 -14.52 -27.11
C ASN A 132 -25.92 -15.47 -26.07
N VAL A 133 -24.60 -15.44 -25.93
CA VAL A 133 -23.82 -16.24 -24.95
C VAL A 133 -23.47 -15.44 -23.70
N GLY A 134 -24.12 -14.30 -23.49
CA GLY A 134 -23.91 -13.47 -22.30
C GLY A 134 -22.62 -12.65 -22.32
N TYR A 135 -22.09 -12.30 -23.50
CA TYR A 135 -21.00 -11.33 -23.59
C TYR A 135 -21.40 -10.02 -22.91
N ASN A 136 -20.55 -9.55 -22.01
CA ASN A 136 -20.84 -8.41 -21.14
C ASN A 136 -19.86 -7.24 -21.35
N ARG A 137 -18.92 -7.37 -22.28
CA ARG A 137 -18.03 -6.30 -22.75
C ARG A 137 -17.84 -6.41 -24.26
N ASP A 138 -18.08 -5.30 -24.97
CA ASP A 138 -17.80 -5.24 -26.41
C ASP A 138 -16.29 -5.27 -26.65
N CYS A 139 -15.80 -6.21 -27.46
CA CYS A 139 -14.39 -6.23 -27.86
C CYS A 139 -14.06 -5.30 -29.05
N GLY A 140 -15.02 -4.57 -29.61
CA GLY A 140 -14.83 -3.85 -30.88
C GLY A 140 -14.63 -4.79 -32.07
N CYS A 141 -14.94 -6.06 -31.85
CA CYS A 141 -14.78 -7.20 -32.75
C CYS A 141 -16.07 -7.50 -33.54
N CYS A 142 -17.09 -6.64 -33.40
CA CYS A 142 -18.36 -6.79 -34.10
C CYS A 142 -18.17 -6.70 -35.62
N ARG A 143 -18.61 -7.74 -36.33
CA ARG A 143 -18.52 -7.84 -37.78
C ARG A 143 -19.84 -7.42 -38.40
N LEU A 144 -19.91 -6.15 -38.80
CA LEU A 144 -21.10 -5.58 -39.42
C LEU A 144 -21.16 -5.91 -40.92
N PRO A 145 -22.23 -6.55 -41.43
CA PRO A 145 -22.45 -6.65 -42.87
C PRO A 145 -22.78 -5.28 -43.46
N GLY A 146 -22.36 -5.02 -44.69
CA GLY A 146 -22.77 -3.81 -45.40
C GLY A 146 -22.23 -3.72 -46.81
N CYS A 147 -22.61 -2.66 -47.51
CA CYS A 147 -22.08 -2.40 -48.84
C CYS A 147 -20.71 -1.69 -48.74
N ALA A 148 -19.64 -2.35 -49.16
CA ALA A 148 -18.32 -1.73 -49.25
C ALA A 148 -18.06 -0.99 -50.58
N ASP A 149 -19.01 -1.00 -51.52
CA ASP A 149 -18.89 -0.26 -52.79
C ASP A 149 -19.18 1.23 -52.58
N SER A 150 -18.15 2.07 -52.69
CA SER A 150 -18.24 3.52 -52.51
C SER A 150 -19.11 4.24 -53.55
N ALA A 151 -19.40 3.59 -54.69
CA ALA A 151 -20.30 4.13 -55.70
C ALA A 151 -21.78 3.81 -55.41
N SER A 152 -22.06 2.97 -54.40
CA SER A 152 -23.42 2.61 -53.99
C SER A 152 -24.08 3.73 -53.18
N PRO A 153 -25.37 4.04 -53.42
CA PRO A 153 -26.16 4.91 -52.54
C PRO A 153 -26.28 4.40 -51.09
N ASN A 154 -26.06 3.10 -50.88
CA ASN A 154 -26.12 2.43 -49.57
C ASN A 154 -24.72 2.05 -49.06
N TYR A 155 -23.67 2.68 -49.58
CA TYR A 155 -22.29 2.50 -49.10
C TYR A 155 -22.21 2.65 -47.58
N ASN A 156 -21.54 1.70 -46.92
CA ASN A 156 -21.26 1.71 -45.50
C ASN A 156 -19.75 1.55 -45.28
N ALA A 157 -19.08 2.66 -44.95
CA ALA A 157 -17.65 2.68 -44.64
C ALA A 157 -17.27 1.84 -43.39
N ASN A 158 -18.24 1.54 -42.52
CA ASN A 158 -18.04 0.74 -41.31
C ASN A 158 -18.38 -0.74 -41.53
N ALA A 159 -18.67 -1.17 -42.76
CA ALA A 159 -18.92 -2.57 -43.08
C ALA A 159 -17.63 -3.38 -42.93
N ALA A 160 -17.67 -4.44 -42.11
CA ALA A 160 -16.55 -5.36 -41.93
C ALA A 160 -16.35 -6.26 -43.16
N PHE A 161 -17.39 -6.46 -43.97
CA PHE A 161 -17.33 -7.20 -45.23
C PHE A 161 -18.45 -6.77 -46.18
N HIS A 162 -18.20 -6.94 -47.47
CA HIS A 162 -19.10 -6.55 -48.54
C HIS A 162 -20.27 -7.54 -48.73
N VAL A 163 -21.50 -7.05 -48.64
CA VAL A 163 -22.73 -7.78 -48.97
C VAL A 163 -23.41 -7.13 -50.15
N ALA A 164 -23.30 -7.75 -51.33
CA ALA A 164 -23.77 -7.19 -52.60
C ALA A 164 -25.28 -6.87 -52.60
N SER A 165 -26.10 -7.67 -51.92
CA SER A 165 -27.54 -7.42 -51.81
C SER A 165 -27.89 -6.14 -51.03
N MET A 166 -26.97 -5.63 -50.19
CA MET A 166 -27.16 -4.38 -49.44
C MET A 166 -26.72 -3.14 -50.24
N CYS A 167 -26.01 -3.32 -51.36
CA CYS A 167 -25.56 -2.22 -52.23
C CYS A 167 -26.64 -1.63 -53.14
N ALA A 168 -27.81 -2.27 -53.25
CA ALA A 168 -28.86 -1.80 -54.16
C ALA A 168 -29.92 -0.97 -53.41
N ALA A 169 -30.21 0.23 -53.92
CA ALA A 169 -31.40 0.99 -53.55
C ALA A 169 -32.62 0.42 -54.31
N GLY A 170 -33.44 -0.39 -53.64
CA GLY A 170 -34.86 -0.50 -53.96
C GLY A 170 -35.29 -1.21 -55.25
N ARG A 171 -34.47 -2.01 -55.92
CA ARG A 171 -35.03 -3.05 -56.80
C ARG A 171 -35.09 -4.34 -56.01
N ARG A 172 -36.32 -4.83 -55.76
CA ARG A 172 -36.56 -6.21 -55.34
C ARG A 172 -35.81 -7.07 -56.36
N GLN A 173 -34.60 -7.51 -56.02
CA GLN A 173 -34.09 -8.73 -56.60
C GLN A 173 -35.18 -9.73 -56.26
N LEU A 174 -35.77 -10.35 -57.29
CA LEU A 174 -36.41 -11.64 -57.11
C LEU A 174 -35.47 -12.39 -56.19
N HIS A 175 -35.87 -12.62 -54.93
CA HIS A 175 -35.18 -13.55 -54.07
C HIS A 175 -35.13 -14.80 -54.93
N ALA A 176 -33.98 -15.08 -55.55
CA ALA A 176 -33.69 -16.43 -55.93
C ALA A 176 -33.96 -17.20 -54.64
N SER A 177 -34.68 -18.30 -54.72
CA SER A 177 -34.80 -19.24 -53.62
C SER A 177 -33.43 -19.90 -53.34
N GLY A 178 -32.35 -19.14 -53.43
CA GLY A 178 -31.01 -19.52 -53.06
C GLY A 178 -31.01 -19.66 -51.55
N ASN A 179 -30.50 -20.79 -51.11
CA ASN A 179 -30.36 -21.13 -49.71
C ASN A 179 -29.72 -19.95 -48.96
N ALA A 180 -30.26 -19.65 -47.78
CA ALA A 180 -29.64 -18.72 -46.85
C ALA A 180 -28.18 -19.12 -46.63
N SER A 181 -27.25 -18.21 -46.88
CA SER A 181 -25.81 -18.47 -46.78
C SER A 181 -25.12 -17.46 -45.86
N CYS A 182 -23.96 -17.82 -45.33
CA CYS A 182 -23.12 -16.90 -44.58
C CYS A 182 -21.99 -16.39 -45.46
N LEU A 183 -22.08 -15.12 -45.86
CA LEU A 183 -21.04 -14.42 -46.63
C LEU A 183 -19.97 -13.75 -45.75
N ASP A 184 -19.99 -13.97 -44.43
CA ASP A 184 -18.98 -13.45 -43.51
C ASP A 184 -17.74 -14.38 -43.49
N PRO A 185 -16.55 -13.92 -43.95
CA PRO A 185 -15.32 -14.72 -43.93
C PRO A 185 -14.81 -15.16 -42.55
N GLY A 186 -15.34 -14.59 -41.46
CA GLY A 186 -15.03 -15.00 -40.09
C GLY A 186 -15.93 -16.09 -39.53
N SER A 187 -16.92 -16.54 -40.29
CA SER A 187 -17.79 -17.65 -39.89
C SER A 187 -17.16 -19.01 -40.22
N LEU A 188 -17.49 -20.03 -39.42
CA LEU A 188 -17.09 -21.43 -39.63
C LEU A 188 -17.75 -22.05 -40.86
N ASN A 189 -18.89 -21.51 -41.28
CA ASN A 189 -19.65 -21.96 -42.44
C ASN A 189 -19.73 -20.88 -43.54
N TYR A 190 -18.63 -20.13 -43.70
CA TYR A 190 -18.49 -19.13 -44.75
C TYR A 190 -18.68 -19.78 -46.14
N ASP A 191 -19.56 -19.20 -46.94
CA ASP A 191 -19.82 -19.60 -48.31
C ASP A 191 -19.58 -18.42 -49.25
N SER A 192 -18.42 -18.42 -49.91
CA SER A 192 -18.05 -17.41 -50.90
C SER A 192 -18.92 -17.39 -52.16
N LEU A 193 -19.66 -18.46 -52.43
CA LEU A 193 -20.57 -18.58 -53.59
C LEU A 193 -22.02 -18.29 -53.21
N GLY A 194 -22.27 -17.94 -51.95
CA GLY A 194 -23.58 -17.63 -51.41
C GLY A 194 -24.25 -16.46 -52.12
N ALA A 195 -25.52 -16.61 -52.47
CA ALA A 195 -26.29 -15.57 -53.16
C ALA A 195 -26.86 -14.51 -52.19
N THR A 196 -27.08 -14.87 -50.92
CA THR A 196 -27.69 -13.98 -49.92
C THR A 196 -27.03 -14.13 -48.54
N HIS A 197 -26.80 -13.03 -47.83
CA HIS A 197 -26.32 -13.06 -46.45
C HIS A 197 -27.51 -13.15 -45.48
N MET A 198 -27.49 -14.13 -44.57
CA MET A 198 -28.40 -14.14 -43.42
C MET A 198 -27.62 -14.36 -42.12
N ASN A 199 -27.64 -13.38 -41.21
CA ASN A 199 -26.91 -13.47 -39.94
C ASN A 199 -27.29 -14.74 -39.14
N ALA A 200 -28.58 -15.12 -39.17
CA ALA A 200 -29.10 -16.26 -38.42
C ALA A 200 -28.54 -17.63 -38.85
N VAL A 201 -28.00 -17.76 -40.06
CA VAL A 201 -27.36 -19.01 -40.50
C VAL A 201 -25.85 -19.02 -40.28
N CYS A 202 -25.25 -17.89 -39.93
CA CYS A 202 -23.83 -17.82 -39.68
C CYS A 202 -23.46 -18.51 -38.35
N SER A 203 -22.48 -19.41 -38.42
CA SER A 203 -21.89 -20.05 -37.26
C SER A 203 -20.53 -19.43 -37.00
N PHE A 204 -20.30 -18.91 -35.81
CA PHE A 204 -19.03 -18.28 -35.43
C PHE A 204 -18.31 -19.09 -34.36
N PRO A 205 -16.97 -19.04 -34.31
CA PRO A 205 -16.24 -19.59 -33.18
C PRO A 205 -16.60 -18.80 -31.91
N ILE A 206 -17.17 -19.50 -30.94
CA ILE A 206 -17.39 -19.00 -29.58
C ILE A 206 -16.30 -19.67 -28.75
N PHE A 207 -15.29 -18.87 -28.39
CA PHE A 207 -14.15 -19.34 -27.61
C PHE A 207 -14.55 -19.50 -26.15
N GLY A 208 -14.15 -20.62 -25.55
CA GLY A 208 -14.39 -20.86 -24.14
C GLY A 208 -13.97 -22.27 -23.74
N CYS A 209 -14.12 -22.57 -22.46
CA CYS A 209 -13.95 -23.95 -22.02
C CYS A 209 -15.16 -24.78 -22.45
N THR A 210 -14.92 -25.81 -23.26
CA THR A 210 -16.01 -26.61 -23.87
C THR A 210 -16.39 -27.85 -23.04
N GLU A 211 -15.56 -28.21 -22.05
CA GLU A 211 -15.82 -29.33 -21.16
C GLU A 211 -16.86 -28.95 -20.10
N SER A 212 -18.03 -29.60 -20.12
CA SER A 212 -19.14 -29.31 -19.19
C SER A 212 -18.83 -29.62 -17.73
N THR A 213 -17.78 -30.40 -17.46
CA THR A 213 -17.29 -30.71 -16.11
C THR A 213 -16.27 -29.70 -15.59
N ASN A 214 -15.79 -28.78 -16.42
CA ASN A 214 -14.85 -27.75 -16.00
C ASN A 214 -15.59 -26.65 -15.23
N LEU A 215 -15.01 -26.20 -14.11
CA LEU A 215 -15.56 -25.11 -13.29
C LEU A 215 -15.76 -23.79 -14.08
N TYR A 216 -14.96 -23.59 -15.13
CA TYR A 216 -14.96 -22.44 -16.02
C TYR A 216 -15.61 -22.75 -17.39
N TYR A 217 -16.48 -23.76 -17.44
CA TYR A 217 -17.27 -24.08 -18.63
C TYR A 217 -18.06 -22.86 -19.13
N VAL A 218 -17.98 -22.60 -20.44
CA VAL A 218 -18.73 -21.53 -21.10
C VAL A 218 -19.86 -22.16 -21.90
N ALA A 219 -21.09 -21.98 -21.44
CA ALA A 219 -22.27 -22.46 -22.14
C ALA A 219 -22.37 -21.83 -23.54
N GLY A 220 -22.42 -22.68 -24.57
CA GLY A 220 -22.46 -22.24 -25.97
C GLY A 220 -21.09 -22.03 -26.63
N ALA A 221 -19.97 -22.24 -25.92
CA ALA A 221 -18.66 -22.32 -26.54
C ALA A 221 -18.59 -23.53 -27.49
N ASN A 222 -18.09 -23.31 -28.71
CA ASN A 222 -17.91 -24.34 -29.72
C ASN A 222 -16.44 -24.46 -30.17
N THR A 223 -15.57 -23.62 -29.63
CA THR A 223 -14.13 -23.59 -29.92
C THR A 223 -13.37 -23.57 -28.59
N HIS A 224 -12.64 -24.65 -28.29
CA HIS A 224 -11.93 -24.80 -27.02
C HIS A 224 -10.80 -23.77 -26.88
N ASN A 225 -10.77 -23.04 -25.77
CA ASN A 225 -9.67 -22.14 -25.42
C ASN A 225 -9.12 -22.50 -24.03
N GLN A 226 -7.92 -23.08 -24.01
CA GLN A 226 -7.27 -23.55 -22.78
C GLN A 226 -7.07 -22.44 -21.74
N SER A 227 -6.82 -21.21 -22.17
CA SER A 227 -6.61 -20.06 -21.27
C SER A 227 -7.87 -19.62 -20.54
N MET A 228 -9.05 -20.07 -20.98
CA MET A 228 -10.34 -19.81 -20.33
C MET A 228 -10.83 -20.98 -19.48
N CYS A 229 -10.10 -22.11 -19.47
CA CYS A 229 -10.42 -23.32 -18.70
C CYS A 229 -9.80 -23.35 -17.30
N ALA A 230 -9.08 -22.30 -16.93
CA ALA A 230 -8.37 -22.15 -15.67
C ALA A 230 -8.30 -20.66 -15.31
N PRO A 231 -8.17 -20.31 -14.02
CA PRO A 231 -7.92 -18.93 -13.64
C PRO A 231 -6.56 -18.46 -14.20
N PRO A 232 -6.36 -17.14 -14.39
CA PRO A 232 -5.07 -16.62 -14.82
C PRO A 232 -3.96 -17.08 -13.87
N THR A 233 -2.85 -17.56 -14.43
CA THR A 233 -1.68 -18.00 -13.66
C THR A 233 -0.96 -16.79 -13.08
N ILE A 234 -1.29 -16.44 -11.84
CA ILE A 234 -0.60 -15.42 -11.06
C ILE A 234 0.48 -16.11 -10.23
N TYR A 235 1.75 -15.79 -10.49
CA TYR A 235 2.90 -16.26 -9.69
C TYR A 235 3.07 -15.40 -8.45
N GLY A 236 3.24 -16.03 -7.29
CA GLY A 236 3.48 -15.31 -6.05
C GLY A 236 3.57 -16.25 -4.84
N CYS A 237 3.84 -15.67 -3.68
CA CYS A 237 3.92 -16.45 -2.44
C CYS A 237 2.52 -16.69 -1.86
N LEU A 238 2.14 -17.96 -1.71
CA LEU A 238 0.88 -18.39 -1.11
C LEU A 238 0.96 -18.56 0.42
N ALA A 239 2.16 -18.43 1.01
CA ALA A 239 2.36 -18.56 2.45
C ALA A 239 1.99 -17.26 3.19
N PRO A 240 0.96 -17.25 4.06
CA PRO A 240 0.51 -16.03 4.77
C PRO A 240 1.56 -15.43 5.71
N THR A 241 2.58 -16.19 6.06
CA THR A 241 3.67 -15.78 6.96
C THR A 241 4.87 -15.17 6.22
N ALA A 242 4.86 -15.14 4.89
CA ALA A 242 5.90 -14.51 4.10
C ALA A 242 5.68 -12.99 4.03
N LEU A 243 6.78 -12.23 4.00
CA LEU A 243 6.79 -10.78 3.83
C LEU A 243 6.20 -10.34 2.49
N ASN A 244 6.22 -11.21 1.48
CA ASN A 244 5.68 -10.95 0.14
C ASN A 244 4.47 -11.86 -0.19
N TYR A 245 3.68 -12.24 0.81
CA TYR A 245 2.42 -12.97 0.63
C TYR A 245 1.50 -12.26 -0.39
N GLN A 246 0.99 -13.04 -1.35
CA GLN A 246 0.03 -12.60 -2.35
C GLN A 246 -1.20 -13.49 -2.32
N MET A 247 -2.30 -12.95 -1.79
CA MET A 247 -3.57 -13.69 -1.66
C MET A 247 -4.19 -14.09 -3.01
N ASN A 248 -3.81 -13.43 -4.11
CA ASN A 248 -4.30 -13.70 -5.46
C ASN A 248 -3.32 -14.56 -6.29
N ALA A 249 -2.19 -14.98 -5.71
CA ALA A 249 -1.34 -15.95 -6.37
C ALA A 249 -2.10 -17.27 -6.57
N THR A 250 -1.86 -17.91 -7.71
CA THR A 250 -2.45 -19.21 -8.06
C THR A 250 -1.39 -20.31 -8.13
N ILE A 251 -0.12 -19.91 -8.29
CA ILE A 251 1.04 -20.79 -8.38
C ILE A 251 2.17 -20.19 -7.54
N GLN A 252 2.75 -21.00 -6.65
CA GLN A 252 3.97 -20.69 -5.91
C GLN A 252 5.11 -21.58 -6.41
N ARG A 253 6.27 -20.98 -6.76
CA ARG A 253 7.51 -21.68 -7.09
C ARG A 253 8.49 -21.65 -5.93
N GLU A 254 9.48 -22.53 -5.99
CA GLU A 254 10.60 -22.52 -5.05
C GLU A 254 11.37 -21.19 -5.14
N GLY A 255 11.55 -20.51 -4.00
CA GLY A 255 12.18 -19.19 -3.93
C GLY A 255 11.25 -17.98 -4.11
N ASP A 256 9.96 -18.17 -4.43
CA ASP A 256 9.03 -17.04 -4.57
C ASP A 256 8.70 -16.38 -3.21
N CYS A 257 8.85 -17.09 -2.08
CA CYS A 257 8.52 -16.58 -0.74
C CYS A 257 9.73 -15.99 -0.03
N VAL A 258 9.58 -14.77 0.49
CA VAL A 258 10.56 -14.11 1.37
C VAL A 258 10.02 -14.17 2.80
N TYR A 259 10.66 -14.95 3.66
CA TYR A 259 10.25 -15.07 5.08
C TYR A 259 10.94 -14.05 5.96
N ALA A 260 10.27 -13.66 7.04
CA ALA A 260 10.85 -12.78 8.05
C ALA A 260 11.92 -13.51 8.87
N PHE A 261 13.13 -12.95 8.88
CA PHE A 261 14.23 -13.33 9.75
C PHE A 261 14.57 -12.12 10.63
N PRO A 262 14.00 -12.05 11.85
CA PRO A 262 14.24 -10.94 12.75
C PRO A 262 15.69 -10.93 13.25
N GLY A 263 16.37 -9.79 13.13
CA GLY A 263 17.76 -9.67 13.56
C GLY A 263 18.30 -8.25 13.48
N CYS A 264 19.58 -8.08 13.79
CA CYS A 264 20.26 -6.83 13.53
C CYS A 264 20.81 -6.82 12.10
N MET A 265 20.41 -5.82 11.32
CA MET A 265 20.81 -5.67 9.91
C MET A 265 22.02 -4.74 9.72
N ASP A 266 22.51 -4.14 10.81
CA ASP A 266 23.64 -3.22 10.78
C ASP A 266 24.96 -3.98 10.94
N PRO A 267 25.85 -3.98 9.93
CA PRO A 267 27.14 -4.67 10.00
C PRO A 267 28.11 -4.11 11.06
N THR A 268 27.80 -2.97 11.66
CA THR A 268 28.60 -2.37 12.75
C THR A 268 28.19 -2.83 14.14
N ALA A 269 27.08 -3.57 14.27
CA ALA A 269 26.61 -4.12 15.55
C ALA A 269 27.29 -5.46 15.89
N TYR A 270 27.46 -5.74 17.19
CA TYR A 270 28.01 -7.01 17.68
C TYR A 270 27.16 -8.22 17.34
N ASN A 271 25.86 -8.04 17.21
CA ASN A 271 24.90 -9.09 16.89
C ASN A 271 24.33 -8.95 15.46
N TYR A 272 25.11 -8.38 14.54
CA TYR A 272 24.79 -8.36 13.12
C TYR A 272 24.48 -9.78 12.60
N GLY A 273 23.33 -9.94 11.95
CA GLY A 273 22.94 -11.15 11.25
C GLY A 273 22.84 -10.89 9.75
N SER A 274 23.67 -11.56 8.96
CA SER A 274 23.68 -11.41 7.49
C SER A 274 22.40 -11.91 6.81
N GLU A 275 21.65 -12.78 7.49
CA GLU A 275 20.37 -13.33 7.02
C GLU A 275 19.16 -12.52 7.53
N ALA A 276 19.39 -11.54 8.41
CA ALA A 276 18.31 -10.72 8.96
C ALA A 276 17.73 -9.81 7.87
N ASN A 277 16.41 -9.87 7.69
CA ASN A 277 15.67 -9.01 6.75
C ASN A 277 14.52 -8.25 7.42
N VAL A 278 14.34 -8.45 8.73
CA VAL A 278 13.41 -7.66 9.56
C VAL A 278 14.19 -7.13 10.77
N PRO A 279 14.20 -5.81 11.01
CA PRO A 279 14.86 -5.26 12.19
C PRO A 279 14.10 -5.68 13.45
N ASN A 280 14.79 -6.30 14.40
CA ASN A 280 14.20 -6.69 15.68
C ASN A 280 14.37 -5.64 16.79
N GLY A 281 15.06 -4.52 16.50
CA GLY A 281 15.33 -3.46 17.48
C GLY A 281 16.34 -3.83 18.57
N LEU A 282 16.98 -4.99 18.47
CA LEU A 282 17.91 -5.52 19.48
C LEU A 282 19.38 -5.37 19.07
N CYS A 283 19.72 -4.49 18.12
CA CYS A 283 21.12 -4.23 17.74
C CYS A 283 21.93 -3.76 18.95
N THR A 284 23.04 -4.45 19.24
CA THR A 284 23.98 -4.07 20.29
C THR A 284 25.25 -3.51 19.68
N TYR A 285 25.61 -2.30 20.07
CA TYR A 285 26.74 -1.57 19.48
C TYR A 285 27.95 -1.54 20.42
N PRO A 286 29.18 -1.46 19.87
CA PRO A 286 30.35 -1.10 20.66
C PRO A 286 30.17 0.28 21.29
N VAL A 287 30.43 0.36 22.60
CA VAL A 287 30.68 1.66 23.24
C VAL A 287 32.03 2.17 22.74
N LEU A 288 31.98 3.27 21.99
CA LEU A 288 33.15 3.92 21.42
C LEU A 288 33.85 4.82 22.45
N GLY A 289 35.18 4.78 22.46
CA GLY A 289 36.02 5.67 23.27
C GLY A 289 37.45 5.15 23.39
N CYS A 290 38.31 5.89 24.07
CA CYS A 290 39.69 5.43 24.25
C CYS A 290 39.77 4.23 25.20
N THR A 291 40.23 3.07 24.71
CA THR A 291 40.35 1.83 25.48
C THR A 291 41.72 1.63 26.15
N ILE A 292 42.64 2.59 26.00
CA ILE A 292 44.03 2.48 26.50
C ILE A 292 44.11 3.09 27.91
N PRO A 293 44.40 2.30 28.98
CA PRO A 293 44.37 2.77 30.36
C PRO A 293 45.35 3.91 30.71
N ILE A 294 46.42 4.07 29.93
CA ILE A 294 47.42 5.13 30.12
C ILE A 294 47.13 6.40 29.31
N ALA A 295 46.04 6.44 28.55
CA ALA A 295 45.63 7.64 27.83
C ALA A 295 44.92 8.63 28.76
N ALA A 296 45.14 9.91 28.53
CA ALA A 296 44.55 11.00 29.31
C ALA A 296 43.02 11.01 29.28
N ASN A 297 42.43 10.53 28.19
CA ASN A 297 40.98 10.43 27.99
C ASN A 297 40.50 8.97 27.93
N TYR A 298 41.16 8.06 28.67
CA TYR A 298 40.70 6.68 28.82
C TYR A 298 39.24 6.61 29.29
N ASN A 299 38.43 5.78 28.63
CA ASN A 299 37.05 5.49 28.98
C ASN A 299 36.91 4.01 29.34
N ALA A 300 36.72 3.71 30.63
CA ALA A 300 36.57 2.34 31.13
C ALA A 300 35.31 1.62 30.64
N SER A 301 34.31 2.37 30.15
CA SER A 301 33.10 1.81 29.55
C SER A 301 33.24 1.56 28.05
N ALA A 302 34.33 2.02 27.41
CA ALA A 302 34.57 1.79 26.00
C ALA A 302 34.91 0.32 25.72
N THR A 303 34.21 -0.27 24.76
CA THR A 303 34.40 -1.66 24.31
C THR A 303 35.11 -1.73 22.96
N ALA A 304 35.21 -0.62 22.24
CA ALA A 304 36.02 -0.49 21.03
C ALA A 304 36.66 0.90 20.95
N SER A 305 37.88 0.98 20.40
CA SER A 305 38.58 2.25 20.22
C SER A 305 38.02 3.04 19.05
N ASP A 306 37.74 4.31 19.26
CA ASP A 306 37.35 5.28 18.23
C ASP A 306 38.54 6.12 17.73
N GLY A 307 39.77 5.79 18.15
CA GLY A 307 40.97 6.55 17.80
C GLY A 307 41.13 7.87 18.56
N SER A 308 40.26 8.19 19.51
CA SER A 308 40.31 9.46 20.26
C SER A 308 41.43 9.54 21.31
N CYS A 309 42.23 8.48 21.52
CA CYS A 309 43.22 8.42 22.59
C CYS A 309 44.26 9.56 22.52
N THR A 310 44.46 10.24 23.64
CA THR A 310 45.43 11.31 23.82
C THR A 310 46.42 10.94 24.92
N PHE A 311 47.70 11.26 24.72
CA PHE A 311 48.75 11.00 25.70
C PHE A 311 49.40 12.32 26.09
N HIS A 312 49.46 12.61 27.39
CA HIS A 312 50.25 13.75 27.86
C HIS A 312 51.73 13.39 27.77
N VAL A 313 52.44 14.08 26.88
CA VAL A 313 53.91 14.02 26.83
C VAL A 313 54.45 14.89 27.97
N ALA A 314 54.31 14.43 29.21
CA ALA A 314 54.89 15.09 30.37
C ALA A 314 55.82 14.11 31.10
N GLU A 315 57.12 14.39 30.96
CA GLU A 315 58.21 13.95 31.87
C GLU A 315 58.78 12.52 31.77
N ALA A 316 58.79 11.90 30.59
CA ALA A 316 59.58 10.67 30.36
C ALA A 316 61.10 10.91 30.14
N LEU A 317 61.63 12.12 30.36
CA LEU A 317 63.05 12.43 30.14
C LEU A 317 63.92 12.34 31.40
N THR A 318 63.35 12.21 32.60
CA THR A 318 64.12 12.25 33.86
C THR A 318 64.42 10.88 34.47
N LEU A 319 63.76 9.79 34.02
CA LEU A 319 63.99 8.43 34.55
C LEU A 319 65.03 7.61 33.77
N ILE A 320 65.46 8.05 32.58
CA ILE A 320 66.43 7.31 31.75
C ILE A 320 67.89 7.58 32.17
N LEU A 321 68.18 8.69 32.87
CA LEU A 321 69.56 9.06 33.24
C LEU A 321 70.02 8.53 34.61
N SER A 322 69.15 7.96 35.44
CA SER A 322 69.54 7.39 36.75
C SER A 322 69.95 5.92 36.69
N TRP A 323 69.63 5.20 35.60
CA TRP A 323 69.93 3.77 35.44
C TRP A 323 71.33 3.44 34.94
N PHE A 324 72.11 4.42 34.45
CA PHE A 324 73.46 4.18 33.89
C PHE A 324 74.63 4.36 34.87
N ARG A 325 74.41 4.54 36.19
CA ARG A 325 75.52 4.79 37.15
C ARG A 325 75.83 3.69 38.15
N THR A 326 75.10 2.59 38.26
CA THR A 326 75.27 1.69 39.42
C THR A 326 75.34 0.19 39.15
N SER A 327 75.47 -0.29 37.91
CA SER A 327 75.58 -1.73 37.68
C SER A 327 76.60 -2.09 36.61
N ASP A 328 77.88 -1.85 36.92
CA ASP A 328 78.99 -2.51 36.23
C ASP A 328 79.98 -3.08 37.26
N TRP A 329 79.56 -4.17 37.91
CA TRP A 329 80.42 -5.08 38.67
C TRP A 329 79.92 -6.53 38.50
N TYR A 330 80.65 -7.27 37.66
CA TYR A 330 81.03 -8.69 37.80
C TYR A 330 79.94 -9.80 37.82
N LEU A 331 79.86 -10.57 36.73
CA LEU A 331 80.35 -11.97 36.60
C LEU A 331 79.63 -12.75 35.47
N ARG A 332 80.26 -12.84 34.30
CA ARG A 332 80.75 -14.09 33.67
C ARG A 332 81.39 -13.78 32.32
#